data_AF-A0A6V8CY85-F1
#
_entry.id   AF-A0A6V8CY85-F1
#
_cell.length_a   1.000
_cell.length_b   1.000
_cell.length_c   1.000
_cell.angle_alpha   90.00
_cell.angle_beta   90.00
_cell.angle_gamma   90.00
#
_symmetry.space_group_name_H-M   'P 1'
#
loop_
_entity.id
_entity.type
_entity.pdbx_description
1 polymer ?
#
loop_
_entity_poly.entity_id
_entity_poly.type
_entity_poly.pdbx_seq_one_letter_code
_entity_poly.pdbx_strand_id
1 'polypeptide(L)'
;MVMSGNPDDPRDNTGAEGVVLDWSYQNKAEALLRKGRHPGSNFKRAILDRADLTEGDFSNCNFNKASMVEADLMKSAFDNADFRGADLRKARLNLSNFNNCKFKGADLRGIRGKYAIWRGSDWWNATVDDSLAKALKKKWPRPSDE
;
A
#
# COMPACT_ATOMS: atom_id res chain seq x y z
N MET A 1 -2.81 -10.10 35.87
CA MET A 1 -4.26 -10.30 35.68
C MET A 1 -4.60 -9.79 34.29
N VAL A 2 -4.85 -10.74 33.37
CA VAL A 2 -5.41 -10.63 32.00
C VAL A 2 -4.83 -9.54 31.07
N MET A 3 -3.75 -9.85 30.35
CA MET A 3 -3.51 -9.28 29.03
C MET A 3 -4.47 -9.98 28.06
N SER A 4 -5.71 -9.50 27.96
CA SER A 4 -6.64 -9.95 26.93
C SER A 4 -6.28 -9.28 25.61
N GLY A 5 -5.19 -9.75 24.98
CA GLY A 5 -4.99 -9.53 23.55
C GLY A 5 -6.10 -10.31 22.83
N ASN A 6 -6.91 -9.61 22.04
CA ASN A 6 -7.90 -10.25 21.20
C ASN A 6 -7.11 -11.10 20.18
N PRO A 7 -7.28 -12.43 20.11
CA PRO A 7 -6.55 -13.26 19.14
C PRO A 7 -6.86 -12.89 17.67
N ASP A 8 -7.92 -12.11 17.44
CA ASP A 8 -8.30 -11.55 16.14
C ASP A 8 -7.75 -10.12 15.91
N ASP A 9 -6.87 -9.61 16.77
CA ASP A 9 -6.24 -8.31 16.57
C ASP A 9 -5.20 -8.38 15.44
N PRO A 10 -5.42 -7.70 14.30
CA PRO A 10 -4.51 -7.78 13.16
C PRO A 10 -3.10 -7.26 13.47
N ARG A 11 -2.91 -6.56 14.60
CA ARG A 11 -1.61 -6.04 15.06
C ARG A 11 -0.69 -7.10 15.64
N ASP A 12 -1.24 -8.18 16.19
CA ASP A 12 -0.48 -9.19 16.95
C ASP A 12 -0.21 -10.47 16.14
N ASN A 13 -0.49 -10.47 14.83
CA ASN A 13 -0.18 -11.59 13.96
C ASN A 13 1.31 -11.65 13.59
N THR A 14 2.14 -12.00 14.58
CA THR A 14 3.57 -12.34 14.42
C THR A 14 3.77 -13.83 14.15
N GLY A 15 2.71 -14.58 13.89
CA GLY A 15 2.76 -16.00 13.55
C GLY A 15 3.42 -16.25 12.19
N ALA A 16 3.89 -17.48 11.97
CA ALA A 16 4.51 -17.88 10.70
C ALA A 16 3.54 -17.78 9.50
N GLU A 17 2.22 -17.85 9.76
CA GLU A 17 1.16 -17.79 8.77
C GLU A 17 0.50 -16.39 8.75
N GLY A 18 0.47 -15.75 7.58
CA GLY A 18 -0.20 -14.47 7.40
C GLY A 18 -1.72 -14.60 7.56
N VAL A 19 -2.39 -13.52 7.96
CA VAL A 19 -3.85 -13.47 8.11
C VAL A 19 -4.44 -12.78 6.90
N VAL A 20 -5.26 -13.52 6.15
CA VAL A 20 -6.00 -12.97 5.01
C VAL A 20 -7.23 -12.22 5.54
N LEU A 21 -7.33 -10.94 5.22
CA LEU A 21 -8.47 -10.09 5.56
C LEU A 21 -9.36 -9.87 4.34
N ASP A 22 -10.68 -9.85 4.53
CA ASP A 22 -11.61 -9.30 3.54
C ASP A 22 -12.31 -8.08 4.12
N TRP A 23 -11.77 -6.90 3.77
CA TRP A 23 -12.33 -5.59 4.10
C TRP A 23 -12.89 -4.89 2.86
N SER A 24 -13.19 -5.66 1.81
CA SER A 24 -13.74 -5.06 0.60
C SER A 24 -15.03 -4.29 0.88
N TYR A 25 -15.14 -3.09 0.30
CA TYR A 25 -16.26 -2.17 0.49
C TYR A 25 -16.49 -1.67 1.94
N GLN A 26 -15.58 -1.94 2.87
CA GLN A 26 -15.73 -1.53 4.27
C GLN A 26 -15.04 -0.18 4.55
N ASN A 27 -15.58 0.55 5.52
CA ASN A 27 -14.89 1.70 6.10
C ASN A 27 -14.02 1.24 7.28
N LYS A 28 -12.71 1.40 7.13
CA LYS A 28 -11.65 1.06 8.09
C LYS A 28 -10.63 2.20 8.15
N ALA A 29 -11.10 3.45 8.06
CA ALA A 29 -10.25 4.62 8.25
C ALA A 29 -9.55 4.53 9.61
N GLU A 30 -8.29 4.97 9.67
CA GLU A 30 -7.45 4.94 10.87
C GLU A 30 -7.20 3.53 11.44
N ALA A 31 -7.48 2.48 10.67
CA ALA A 31 -7.17 1.12 11.07
C ALA A 31 -5.68 0.94 11.37
N LEU A 32 -5.38 0.16 12.39
CA LEU A 32 -4.03 -0.15 12.83
C LEU A 32 -3.66 -1.56 12.34
N LEU A 33 -2.84 -1.62 11.29
CA LEU A 33 -2.32 -2.84 10.67
C LEU A 33 -0.78 -2.89 10.72
N ARG A 34 -0.16 -2.01 11.51
CA ARG A 34 1.30 -1.92 11.68
C ARG A 34 1.89 -3.27 12.05
N LYS A 35 2.99 -3.65 11.40
CA LYS A 35 3.72 -4.93 11.56
C LYS A 35 2.88 -6.18 11.28
N GLY A 36 1.64 -6.02 10.84
CA GLY A 36 0.75 -7.11 10.50
C GLY A 36 1.20 -7.81 9.22
N ARG A 37 0.98 -9.12 9.16
CA ARG A 37 1.21 -9.93 7.97
C ARG A 37 -0.12 -10.30 7.35
N HIS A 38 -0.45 -9.66 6.24
CA HIS A 38 -1.73 -9.75 5.55
C HIS A 38 -1.63 -10.07 4.05
N PRO A 39 -0.75 -10.99 3.59
CA PRO A 39 -0.59 -11.26 2.17
C PRO A 39 -1.88 -11.81 1.55
N GLY A 40 -2.19 -11.39 0.32
CA GLY A 40 -3.37 -11.84 -0.42
C GLY A 40 -4.72 -11.28 0.09
N SER A 41 -4.70 -10.32 1.02
CA SER A 41 -5.91 -9.71 1.55
C SER A 41 -6.66 -8.86 0.52
N ASN A 42 -7.97 -8.75 0.72
CA ASN A 42 -8.87 -8.00 -0.14
C ASN A 42 -9.32 -6.70 0.53
N PHE A 43 -8.79 -5.58 0.03
CA PHE A 43 -9.14 -4.21 0.43
C PHE A 43 -9.84 -3.45 -0.71
N LYS A 44 -10.42 -4.17 -1.68
CA LYS A 44 -11.08 -3.56 -2.84
C LYS A 44 -12.16 -2.58 -2.38
N ARG A 45 -12.07 -1.32 -2.83
CA ARG A 45 -12.99 -0.24 -2.47
C ARG A 45 -13.12 -0.01 -0.95
N ALA A 46 -12.16 -0.46 -0.15
CA ALA A 46 -12.11 -0.14 1.26
C ALA A 46 -11.75 1.34 1.45
N ILE A 47 -12.18 1.92 2.57
CA ILE A 47 -11.69 3.21 3.05
C ILE A 47 -10.65 2.91 4.13
N LEU A 48 -9.39 3.24 3.85
CA LEU A 48 -8.21 3.07 4.71
C LEU A 48 -7.50 4.42 4.90
N ASP A 49 -8.24 5.52 4.79
CA ASP A 49 -7.70 6.86 4.99
C ASP A 49 -7.06 6.96 6.36
N ARG A 50 -5.86 7.52 6.42
CA ARG A 50 -5.04 7.65 7.65
C ARG A 50 -4.74 6.33 8.37
N ALA A 51 -4.96 5.17 7.75
CA ALA A 51 -4.60 3.89 8.35
C ALA A 51 -3.08 3.75 8.52
N ASP A 52 -2.66 3.05 9.57
CA ASP A 52 -1.26 2.72 9.84
C ASP A 52 -0.97 1.30 9.36
N LEU A 53 -0.28 1.18 8.23
CA LEU A 53 0.19 -0.07 7.63
C LEU A 53 1.73 -0.19 7.76
N THR A 54 2.35 0.55 8.67
CA THR A 54 3.82 0.62 8.76
C THR A 54 4.44 -0.73 9.09
N GLU A 55 5.58 -1.04 8.48
CA GLU A 55 6.33 -2.28 8.75
C GLU A 55 5.55 -3.59 8.49
N GLY A 56 4.40 -3.53 7.81
CA GLY A 56 3.57 -4.70 7.49
C GLY A 56 3.88 -5.36 6.14
N ASP A 57 3.36 -6.58 5.95
CA ASP A 57 3.40 -7.33 4.69
C ASP A 57 2.01 -7.41 4.07
N PHE A 58 1.83 -6.71 2.95
CA PHE A 58 0.60 -6.65 2.16
C PHE A 58 0.85 -7.14 0.72
N SER A 59 1.82 -8.05 0.55
CA SER A 59 2.15 -8.63 -0.74
C SER A 59 0.92 -9.34 -1.34
N ASN A 60 0.75 -9.23 -2.65
CA ASN A 60 -0.36 -9.81 -3.41
C ASN A 60 -1.77 -9.32 -3.00
N CYS A 61 -1.89 -8.22 -2.25
CA CYS A 61 -3.18 -7.69 -1.84
C CYS A 61 -3.93 -6.97 -2.97
N ASN A 62 -5.25 -6.92 -2.85
CA ASN A 62 -6.12 -6.17 -3.74
C ASN A 62 -6.56 -4.84 -3.11
N PHE A 63 -5.98 -3.73 -3.55
CA PHE A 63 -6.37 -2.36 -3.18
C PHE A 63 -7.15 -1.65 -4.31
N ASN A 64 -7.75 -2.41 -5.25
CA ASN A 64 -8.45 -1.83 -6.38
C ASN A 64 -9.51 -0.83 -5.91
N LYS A 65 -9.39 0.43 -6.34
CA LYS A 65 -10.29 1.54 -5.96
C LYS A 65 -10.39 1.80 -4.45
N ALA A 66 -9.41 1.37 -3.65
CA ALA A 66 -9.36 1.70 -2.23
C ALA A 66 -9.03 3.19 -2.03
N SER A 67 -9.56 3.78 -0.97
CA SER A 67 -9.10 5.08 -0.48
C SER A 67 -8.04 4.86 0.58
N MET A 68 -6.87 5.47 0.42
CA MET A 68 -5.70 5.37 1.30
C MET A 68 -5.10 6.77 1.49
N VAL A 69 -5.96 7.79 1.54
CA VAL A 69 -5.54 9.19 1.64
C VAL A 69 -4.84 9.40 2.97
N GLU A 70 -3.65 9.98 2.93
CA GLU A 70 -2.83 10.24 4.13
C GLU A 70 -2.48 8.98 4.96
N ALA A 71 -2.61 7.78 4.38
CA ALA A 71 -2.22 6.54 5.05
C ALA A 71 -0.69 6.45 5.26
N ASP A 72 -0.27 5.80 6.35
CA ASP A 72 1.15 5.56 6.64
C ASP A 72 1.54 4.13 6.22
N LEU A 73 2.27 4.05 5.11
CA LEU A 73 2.72 2.80 4.48
C LEU A 73 4.25 2.68 4.54
N MET A 74 4.89 3.30 5.53
CA MET A 74 6.34 3.29 5.64
C MET A 74 6.88 1.89 5.96
N LYS A 75 8.01 1.53 5.34
CA LYS A 75 8.73 0.26 5.54
C LYS A 75 7.89 -1.01 5.33
N SER A 76 6.79 -0.95 4.60
CA SER A 76 5.95 -2.12 4.32
C SER A 76 6.24 -2.73 2.94
N ALA A 77 5.79 -3.96 2.76
CA ALA A 77 5.87 -4.69 1.50
C ALA A 77 4.50 -4.74 0.81
N PHE A 78 4.45 -4.36 -0.47
CA PHE A 78 3.27 -4.43 -1.32
C PHE A 78 3.54 -5.19 -2.62
N ASP A 79 4.56 -6.04 -2.65
CA ASP A 79 4.97 -6.76 -3.84
C ASP A 79 3.79 -7.47 -4.53
N ASN A 80 3.63 -7.23 -5.84
CA ASN A 80 2.54 -7.72 -6.68
C ASN A 80 1.12 -7.23 -6.33
N ALA A 81 0.97 -6.19 -5.51
CA ALA A 81 -0.35 -5.67 -5.15
C ALA A 81 -1.04 -4.90 -6.29
N ASP A 82 -2.38 -4.89 -6.26
CA ASP A 82 -3.21 -4.19 -7.24
C ASP A 82 -3.78 -2.89 -6.65
N PHE A 83 -3.25 -1.74 -7.09
CA PHE A 83 -3.70 -0.40 -6.72
C PHE A 83 -4.51 0.29 -7.83
N ARG A 84 -5.02 -0.43 -8.84
CA ARG A 84 -5.74 0.20 -9.95
C ARG A 84 -6.92 1.04 -9.44
N GLY A 85 -6.93 2.32 -9.79
CA GLY A 85 -7.97 3.27 -9.36
C GLY A 85 -7.92 3.67 -7.88
N ALA A 86 -6.89 3.27 -7.13
CA ALA A 86 -6.77 3.61 -5.71
C ALA A 86 -6.39 5.09 -5.51
N ASP A 87 -6.84 5.68 -4.42
CA ASP A 87 -6.48 7.04 -4.02
C ASP A 87 -5.43 6.99 -2.91
N LEU A 88 -4.17 7.30 -3.25
CA LEU A 88 -3.03 7.30 -2.33
C LEU A 88 -2.55 8.73 -2.06
N ARG A 89 -3.40 9.75 -2.30
CA ARG A 89 -2.99 11.15 -2.15
C ARG A 89 -2.38 11.39 -0.78
N LYS A 90 -1.20 12.02 -0.77
CA LYS A 90 -0.43 12.35 0.44
C LYS A 90 -0.01 11.16 1.33
N ALA A 91 -0.13 9.91 0.87
CA ALA A 91 0.33 8.76 1.62
C ALA A 91 1.85 8.78 1.86
N ARG A 92 2.29 8.18 2.97
CA ARG A 92 3.71 8.06 3.33
C ARG A 92 4.22 6.68 2.94
N LEU A 93 5.17 6.64 2.02
CA LEU A 93 5.69 5.43 1.37
C LEU A 93 7.20 5.24 1.61
N ASN A 94 7.79 5.95 2.58
CA ASN A 94 9.25 5.90 2.76
C ASN A 94 9.70 4.47 3.09
N LEU A 95 10.76 4.02 2.41
CA LEU A 95 11.38 2.68 2.59
C LEU A 95 10.44 1.49 2.28
N SER A 96 9.33 1.69 1.57
CA SER A 96 8.42 0.59 1.21
C SER A 96 8.79 -0.07 -0.13
N ASN A 97 8.30 -1.30 -0.32
CA ASN A 97 8.46 -2.06 -1.56
C ASN A 97 7.16 -2.08 -2.35
N PHE A 98 7.21 -1.58 -3.58
CA PHE A 98 6.15 -1.68 -4.57
C PHE A 98 6.70 -2.35 -5.82
N ASN A 99 7.23 -3.57 -5.72
CA ASN A 99 7.65 -4.29 -6.91
C ASN A 99 6.43 -4.89 -7.62
N ASN A 100 6.40 -4.84 -8.96
CA ASN A 100 5.37 -5.44 -9.82
C ASN A 100 3.93 -5.03 -9.48
N CYS A 101 3.73 -3.83 -8.94
CA CYS A 101 2.42 -3.31 -8.58
C CYS A 101 1.70 -2.69 -9.78
N LYS A 102 0.36 -2.71 -9.71
CA LYS A 102 -0.50 -2.12 -10.75
C LYS A 102 -1.13 -0.81 -10.27
N PHE A 103 -0.86 0.30 -10.93
CA PHE A 103 -1.29 1.65 -10.58
C PHE A 103 -2.16 2.32 -11.64
N LYS A 104 -2.62 1.60 -12.68
CA LYS A 104 -3.51 2.19 -13.70
C LYS A 104 -4.70 2.92 -13.07
N GLY A 105 -4.78 4.23 -13.32
CA GLY A 105 -5.83 5.11 -12.81
C GLY A 105 -5.74 5.44 -11.32
N ALA A 106 -4.67 5.06 -10.63
CA ALA A 106 -4.43 5.45 -9.24
C ALA A 106 -4.04 6.94 -9.16
N ASP A 107 -4.24 7.54 -7.99
CA ASP A 107 -3.80 8.91 -7.69
C ASP A 107 -2.68 8.88 -6.64
N LEU A 108 -1.46 9.24 -7.08
CA LEU A 108 -0.25 9.27 -6.26
C LEU A 108 0.18 10.71 -5.94
N ARG A 109 -0.67 11.72 -6.15
CA ARG A 109 -0.25 13.12 -5.92
C ARG A 109 0.07 13.39 -4.45
N GLY A 110 1.15 14.12 -4.21
CA GLY A 110 1.62 14.47 -2.87
C GLY A 110 2.21 13.32 -2.05
N ILE A 111 2.41 12.11 -2.59
CA ILE A 111 3.04 11.02 -1.82
C ILE A 111 4.45 11.39 -1.36
N ARG A 112 4.86 10.82 -0.23
CA ARG A 112 6.24 10.91 0.27
C ARG A 112 6.88 9.54 0.23
N GLY A 113 7.64 9.24 -0.83
CA GLY A 113 8.22 7.91 -1.08
C GLY A 113 9.75 7.88 -1.15
N LYS A 114 10.44 8.54 -0.21
CA LYS A 114 11.92 8.52 -0.19
C LYS A 114 12.38 7.07 0.02
N TYR A 115 13.24 6.58 -0.86
CA TYR A 115 13.75 5.21 -0.89
C TYR A 115 12.70 4.11 -1.17
N ALA A 116 11.48 4.47 -1.60
CA ALA A 116 10.52 3.49 -2.09
C ALA A 116 11.04 2.81 -3.36
N ILE A 117 10.80 1.50 -3.47
CA ILE A 117 11.21 0.68 -4.62
C ILE A 117 10.00 0.46 -5.53
N TRP A 118 10.17 0.69 -6.85
CA TRP A 118 9.08 0.63 -7.84
C TRP A 118 9.39 -0.29 -9.03
N ARG A 119 10.23 -1.32 -8.85
CA ARG A 119 10.66 -2.19 -9.96
C ARG A 119 9.46 -2.90 -10.58
N GLY A 120 9.34 -2.86 -11.90
CA GLY A 120 8.26 -3.55 -12.61
C GLY A 120 6.85 -2.98 -12.38
N SER A 121 6.73 -1.87 -11.65
CA SER A 121 5.44 -1.22 -11.39
C SER A 121 5.10 -0.21 -12.47
N ASP A 122 3.83 -0.20 -12.91
CA ASP A 122 3.35 0.67 -13.99
C ASP A 122 2.93 2.06 -13.49
N TRP A 123 3.77 2.68 -12.66
CA TRP A 123 3.51 3.97 -12.01
C TRP A 123 3.19 5.09 -13.02
N TRP A 124 3.66 5.00 -14.27
CA TRP A 124 3.36 5.95 -15.34
C TRP A 124 1.89 5.92 -15.80
N ASN A 125 1.10 4.91 -15.40
CA ASN A 125 -0.34 4.85 -15.62
C ASN A 125 -1.16 5.49 -14.48
N ALA A 126 -0.49 6.02 -13.45
CA ALA A 126 -1.10 6.76 -12.36
C ALA A 126 -1.09 8.27 -12.63
N THR A 127 -1.94 8.99 -11.90
CA THR A 127 -1.84 10.45 -11.77
C THR A 127 -0.75 10.77 -10.76
N VAL A 128 0.24 11.57 -11.17
CA VAL A 128 1.41 11.95 -10.38
C VAL A 128 1.68 13.44 -10.59
N ASP A 129 2.30 14.09 -9.60
CA ASP A 129 2.78 15.47 -9.77
C ASP A 129 4.10 15.49 -10.57
N ASP A 130 4.41 16.62 -11.21
CA ASP A 130 5.60 16.76 -12.08
C ASP A 130 6.92 16.39 -11.40
N SER A 131 7.06 16.77 -10.13
CA SER A 131 8.26 16.47 -9.33
C SER A 131 8.44 14.98 -9.09
N LEU A 132 7.33 14.28 -8.77
CA LEU A 132 7.30 12.84 -8.58
C LEU A 132 7.54 12.11 -9.89
N ALA A 133 6.87 12.53 -10.97
CA ALA A 133 7.05 11.97 -12.30
C ALA A 133 8.52 12.02 -12.74
N LYS A 134 9.17 13.18 -12.56
CA LYS A 134 10.60 13.36 -12.88
C LYS A 134 11.50 12.45 -12.03
N ALA A 135 11.21 12.31 -10.75
CA ALA A 135 11.99 11.46 -9.84
C ALA A 135 11.84 9.97 -10.19
N LEU A 136 10.62 9.52 -10.51
CA LEU A 136 10.34 8.13 -10.87
C LEU A 136 10.92 7.80 -12.26
N LYS A 137 10.74 8.64 -13.28
CA LYS A 137 11.35 8.45 -14.62
C LYS A 137 12.85 8.26 -14.56
N LYS A 138 13.54 9.03 -13.71
CA LYS A 138 15.00 8.96 -13.56
C LYS A 138 15.49 7.61 -13.00
N LYS A 139 14.71 6.97 -12.13
CA LYS A 139 15.13 5.74 -11.43
C LYS A 139 14.46 4.47 -11.97
N TRP A 140 13.27 4.60 -12.51
CA TRP A 140 12.36 3.52 -12.90
C TRP A 140 11.73 3.89 -14.25
N PRO A 141 12.50 3.90 -15.35
CA PRO A 141 11.99 4.28 -16.67
C PRO A 141 10.87 3.35 -17.11
N ARG A 142 9.98 3.85 -17.98
CA ARG A 142 8.94 3.04 -18.59
C ARG A 142 9.59 2.07 -19.60
N PRO A 143 9.10 0.84 -19.77
CA PRO A 143 9.66 -0.13 -20.71
C PRO A 143 9.70 0.29 -22.19
N SER A 144 8.95 1.33 -22.59
CA SER A 144 8.99 1.87 -23.95
C SER A 144 9.89 3.12 -24.09
N ASP A 145 10.55 3.52 -23.01
CA ASP A 145 11.54 4.60 -22.99
C ASP A 145 12.98 4.03 -23.13
N GLU A 146 13.12 2.70 -23.29
CA GLU A 146 14.33 1.97 -23.73
C GLU A 146 14.29 1.75 -25.25
#